data_AF-A0A955Z4J0-F1
#
_entry.id   AF-A0A955Z4J0-F1
#
_cell.length_a   1.000
_cell.length_b   1.000
_cell.length_c   1.000
_cell.angle_alpha   90.00
_cell.angle_beta   90.00
_cell.angle_gamma   90.00
#
_symmetry.space_group_name_H-M   'P 1'
#
loop_
_entity.id
_entity.type
_entity.pdbx_description
1 polymer ?
#
loop_
_entity_poly.entity_id
_entity_poly.type
_entity_poly.pdbx_seq_one_letter_code
_entity_poly.pdbx_strand_id
1 'polypeptide(L)'
;MSNKRFPLDSLRTDGWFERIGEGIGSFQALCEIVGERFFAFSIIVGARITALTIDRRSPDQTLVDFVVGGQEDGDLEPQRLTLADFRRRLVGALLVEEDKTQPAPERETDVEAIQLYVGVRYLLLAPLYGYSLVELELGGEDPMVTVLHDGVEETLELDALRNRIRMHVRDELERVATGTRSAIDLSKVAEAEAFALKKEWPKVIALLGTWPAPLAIFLRTPEGQLLAPEARALIAKGLGLLGSACVHLGEIEQAEEVFRIGIQYAQEGIAAAELFRRLGEALLLNERPGEAIGPLRRAIAFGGPPKEVLPLLARSFVRRERFVAAYACLRDALEAGVPEADLAAELRTVEQRLGPALTAWKAQLLRPA
;
A
#
# COMPACT_ATOMS: atom_id res chain seq x y z
N MET A 1 41.48 8.63 35.33
CA MET A 1 41.16 7.24 34.97
C MET A 1 41.82 6.98 33.63
N SER A 2 42.50 5.85 33.44
CA SER A 2 43.17 5.54 32.17
C SER A 2 42.11 5.15 31.15
N ASN A 3 42.02 5.86 30.02
CA ASN A 3 41.17 5.44 28.91
C ASN A 3 41.77 4.15 28.34
N LYS A 4 41.02 3.04 28.37
CA LYS A 4 41.39 1.76 27.79
C LYS A 4 40.73 1.65 26.42
N ARG A 5 41.49 1.23 25.42
CA ARG A 5 41.02 1.04 24.05
C ARG A 5 41.15 -0.42 23.67
N PHE A 6 40.11 -0.97 23.05
CA PHE A 6 40.05 -2.37 22.65
C PHE A 6 39.80 -2.42 21.14
N PRO A 7 40.78 -2.85 20.34
CA PRO A 7 40.58 -3.01 18.90
C PRO A 7 39.60 -4.16 18.64
N LEU A 8 38.65 -3.95 17.72
CA LEU A 8 37.58 -4.91 17.44
C LEU A 8 37.84 -5.75 16.18
N ASP A 9 39.01 -5.64 15.56
CA ASP A 9 39.35 -6.37 14.31
C ASP A 9 39.18 -7.88 14.43
N SER A 10 39.57 -8.48 15.57
CA SER A 10 39.39 -9.91 15.82
C SER A 10 37.93 -10.33 16.04
N LEU A 11 37.04 -9.35 16.22
CA LEU A 11 35.61 -9.52 16.49
C LEU A 11 34.74 -9.15 15.29
N ARG A 12 35.35 -8.65 14.21
CA ARG A 12 34.62 -8.24 13.03
C ARG A 12 33.93 -9.43 12.39
N THR A 13 32.63 -9.25 12.21
CA THR A 13 31.73 -10.22 11.59
C THR A 13 31.40 -9.83 10.15
N ASP A 14 32.05 -8.84 9.55
CA ASP A 14 31.74 -8.42 8.18
C ASP A 14 31.76 -9.62 7.21
N GLY A 15 30.76 -9.67 6.33
CA GLY A 15 30.59 -10.76 5.37
C GLY A 15 30.19 -12.11 5.99
N TRP A 16 29.81 -12.17 7.27
CA TRP A 16 29.46 -13.45 7.92
C TRP A 16 28.28 -14.14 7.25
N PHE A 17 27.28 -13.38 6.81
CA PHE A 17 26.04 -13.90 6.27
C PHE A 17 26.27 -14.56 4.90
N GLU A 18 27.07 -13.91 4.05
CA GLU A 18 27.50 -14.43 2.75
C GLU A 18 28.34 -15.69 2.91
N ARG A 19 29.28 -15.71 3.86
CA ARG A 19 30.10 -16.89 4.18
C ARG A 19 29.27 -18.09 4.63
N ILE A 20 28.22 -17.87 5.41
CA ILE A 20 27.29 -18.95 5.78
C ILE A 20 26.52 -19.43 4.55
N GLY A 21 26.15 -18.52 3.65
CA GLY A 21 25.45 -18.84 2.41
C GLY A 21 26.21 -19.79 1.50
N GLU A 22 27.56 -19.76 1.49
CA GLU A 22 28.39 -20.70 0.72
C GLU A 22 28.19 -22.17 1.13
N GLY A 23 27.81 -22.43 2.39
CA GLY A 23 27.59 -23.76 2.95
C GLY A 23 26.15 -24.28 2.87
N ILE A 24 25.19 -23.45 2.46
CA ILE A 24 23.75 -23.79 2.49
C ILE A 24 23.23 -24.05 1.07
N GLY A 25 22.82 -25.29 0.80
CA GLY A 25 22.10 -25.63 -0.42
C GLY A 25 20.80 -24.82 -0.53
N SER A 26 20.55 -24.19 -1.68
CA SER A 26 19.38 -23.33 -1.92
C SER A 26 19.33 -22.05 -1.07
N PHE A 27 20.47 -21.53 -0.60
CA PHE A 27 20.56 -20.27 0.15
C PHE A 27 19.80 -19.10 -0.48
N GLN A 28 19.97 -18.89 -1.80
CA GLN A 28 19.29 -17.84 -2.54
C GLN A 28 17.76 -18.00 -2.49
N ALA A 29 17.24 -19.22 -2.69
CA ALA A 29 15.81 -19.47 -2.62
C ALA A 29 15.24 -19.24 -1.22
N LEU A 30 15.99 -19.58 -0.16
CA LEU A 30 15.59 -19.28 1.22
C LEU A 30 15.54 -17.77 1.47
N CYS A 31 16.54 -17.03 0.99
CA CYS A 31 16.57 -15.57 1.10
C CYS A 31 15.42 -14.92 0.31
N GLU A 32 15.09 -15.43 -0.88
CA GLU A 32 13.96 -14.95 -1.69
C GLU A 32 12.60 -15.18 -1.01
N ILE A 33 12.40 -16.36 -0.39
CA ILE A 33 11.11 -16.69 0.25
C ILE A 33 10.98 -16.00 1.61
N VAL A 34 11.99 -16.12 2.46
CA VAL A 34 11.94 -15.65 3.86
C VAL A 34 12.24 -14.17 3.95
N GLY A 35 13.01 -13.62 3.01
CA GLY A 35 13.64 -12.31 3.09
C GLY A 35 15.04 -12.43 3.69
N GLU A 36 16.03 -11.87 2.99
CA GLU A 36 17.45 -11.95 3.35
C GLU A 36 17.72 -11.61 4.82
N ARG A 37 17.22 -10.46 5.28
CA ARG A 37 17.38 -10.00 6.67
C ARG A 37 16.69 -10.92 7.68
N PHE A 38 15.51 -11.45 7.36
CA PHE A 38 14.81 -12.37 8.25
C PHE A 38 15.49 -13.75 8.32
N PHE A 39 16.13 -14.18 7.24
CA PHE A 39 16.96 -15.39 7.29
C PHE A 39 18.21 -15.17 8.14
N ALA A 40 18.85 -14.01 8.04
CA ALA A 40 19.94 -13.64 8.95
C ALA A 40 19.46 -13.60 10.42
N PHE A 41 18.29 -13.01 10.69
CA PHE A 41 17.69 -12.97 12.03
C PHE A 41 17.42 -14.38 12.58
N SER A 42 16.99 -15.33 11.75
CA SER A 42 16.76 -16.70 12.21
C SER A 42 18.06 -17.36 12.66
N ILE A 43 19.17 -17.11 11.96
CA ILE A 43 20.49 -17.61 12.36
C ILE A 43 20.92 -16.97 13.69
N ILE A 44 20.78 -15.65 13.85
CA ILE A 44 21.17 -14.93 15.07
C ILE A 44 20.37 -15.40 16.29
N VAL A 45 19.06 -15.65 16.12
CA VAL A 45 18.18 -16.15 17.18
C VAL A 45 18.39 -17.66 17.44
N GLY A 46 19.10 -18.37 16.57
CA GLY A 46 19.25 -19.82 16.64
C GLY A 46 17.98 -20.59 16.20
N ALA A 47 17.13 -19.96 15.39
CA ALA A 47 15.98 -20.58 14.75
C ALA A 47 16.41 -21.22 13.43
N ARG A 48 16.53 -22.55 13.41
CA ARG A 48 16.92 -23.32 12.22
C ARG A 48 15.68 -23.73 11.45
N ILE A 49 15.50 -23.19 10.25
CA ILE A 49 14.42 -23.56 9.33
C ILE A 49 14.70 -24.97 8.81
N THR A 50 13.74 -25.88 8.96
CA THR A 50 13.83 -27.27 8.53
C THR A 50 13.01 -27.53 7.26
N ALA A 51 11.89 -26.82 7.07
CA ALA A 51 11.09 -26.90 5.85
C ALA A 51 10.27 -25.62 5.59
N LEU A 52 9.87 -25.42 4.33
CA LEU A 52 8.98 -24.36 3.88
C LEU A 52 7.85 -24.96 3.04
N THR A 53 6.60 -24.60 3.34
CA THR A 53 5.44 -24.91 2.50
C THR A 53 4.93 -23.62 1.86
N ILE A 54 5.35 -23.38 0.61
CA ILE A 54 5.15 -22.10 -0.08
C ILE A 54 3.69 -21.92 -0.53
N ASP A 55 3.07 -20.82 -0.12
CA ASP A 55 1.80 -20.35 -0.69
C ASP A 55 2.08 -19.26 -1.73
N ARG A 56 1.87 -19.59 -3.01
CA ARG A 56 2.10 -18.66 -4.14
C ARG A 56 1.05 -17.57 -4.27
N ARG A 57 -0.13 -17.74 -3.65
CA ARG A 57 -1.22 -16.77 -3.69
C ARG A 57 -1.09 -15.75 -2.58
N SER A 58 -0.59 -16.18 -1.42
CA SER A 58 -0.35 -15.32 -0.27
C SER A 58 0.99 -15.68 0.38
N PRO A 59 2.09 -15.01 0.00
CA PRO A 59 3.43 -15.34 0.50
C PRO A 59 3.52 -15.35 2.03
N ASP A 60 2.79 -14.46 2.72
CA ASP A 60 2.74 -14.38 4.18
C ASP A 60 2.09 -15.61 4.85
N GLN A 61 1.31 -16.40 4.12
CA GLN A 61 0.71 -17.66 4.56
C GLN A 61 1.62 -18.87 4.30
N THR A 62 2.80 -18.67 3.70
CA THR A 62 3.83 -19.72 3.61
C THR A 62 4.12 -20.27 5.01
N LEU A 63 4.07 -21.58 5.17
CA LEU A 63 4.35 -22.20 6.46
C LEU A 63 5.84 -22.42 6.62
N VAL A 64 6.38 -22.01 7.76
CA VAL A 64 7.78 -22.17 8.14
C VAL A 64 7.86 -23.19 9.26
N ASP A 65 8.51 -24.31 8.98
CA ASP A 65 8.88 -25.32 9.97
C ASP A 65 10.29 -25.02 10.46
N PHE A 66 10.48 -24.94 11.78
CA PHE A 66 11.77 -24.59 12.37
C PHE A 66 11.94 -25.20 13.77
N VAL A 67 13.18 -25.26 14.22
CA VAL A 67 13.56 -25.60 15.60
C VAL A 67 14.34 -24.45 16.23
N VAL A 68 14.17 -24.25 17.54
CA VAL A 68 14.87 -23.19 18.30
C VAL A 68 15.69 -23.87 19.40
N GLY A 69 17.01 -23.70 19.37
CA GLY A 69 17.91 -24.28 20.37
C GLY A 69 19.22 -24.79 19.78
N GLY A 70 20.26 -24.86 20.62
CA GLY A 70 21.59 -25.38 20.27
C GLY A 70 21.62 -26.90 20.16
N GLN A 71 22.72 -27.42 19.60
CA GLN A 71 22.96 -28.85 19.33
C GLN A 71 23.08 -29.76 20.58
N GLU A 72 22.83 -29.27 21.79
CA GLU A 72 22.98 -30.05 23.02
C GLU A 72 21.66 -30.74 23.41
N ASP A 73 21.54 -32.01 23.01
CA ASP A 73 20.81 -33.13 23.64
C ASP A 73 19.54 -32.80 24.48
N GLY A 74 18.61 -32.06 23.89
CA GLY A 74 17.22 -31.98 24.36
C GLY A 74 16.28 -32.12 23.17
N ASP A 75 15.15 -32.80 23.35
CA ASP A 75 14.08 -32.92 22.35
C ASP A 75 13.69 -31.52 21.83
N LEU A 76 14.25 -31.13 20.68
CA LEU A 76 13.93 -29.86 20.04
C LEU A 76 12.53 -29.99 19.46
N GLU A 77 11.55 -29.36 20.10
CA GLU A 77 10.17 -29.39 19.59
C GLU A 77 10.09 -28.66 18.25
N PRO A 78 9.70 -29.35 17.16
CA PRO A 78 9.49 -28.72 15.87
C PRO A 78 8.30 -27.77 15.97
N GLN A 79 8.51 -26.53 15.54
CA GLN A 79 7.51 -25.47 15.54
C GLN A 79 7.14 -25.10 14.12
N ARG A 80 5.85 -24.78 13.92
CA ARG A 80 5.30 -24.36 12.64
C ARG A 80 4.57 -23.04 12.82
N LEU A 81 4.93 -22.05 12.01
CA LEU A 81 4.28 -20.73 11.97
C LEU A 81 4.03 -20.30 10.54
N THR A 82 3.12 -19.33 10.34
CA THR A 82 3.06 -18.60 9.08
C THR A 82 4.33 -17.75 8.92
N LEU A 83 4.70 -17.41 7.69
CA LEU A 83 5.88 -16.58 7.42
C LEU A 83 5.74 -15.21 8.10
N ALA A 84 4.55 -14.62 8.10
CA ALA A 84 4.28 -13.38 8.82
C ALA A 84 4.53 -13.51 10.34
N ASP A 85 4.02 -14.57 10.98
CA ASP A 85 4.19 -14.77 12.41
C ASP A 85 5.63 -15.16 12.78
N PHE A 86 6.30 -15.93 11.92
CA PHE A 86 7.70 -16.25 12.06
C PHE A 86 8.57 -14.99 12.05
N ARG A 87 8.38 -14.10 11.07
CA ARG A 87 9.08 -12.81 10.98
C ARG A 87 8.86 -11.94 12.22
N ARG A 88 7.61 -11.84 12.70
CA ARG A 88 7.28 -11.11 13.95
C ARG A 88 7.98 -11.70 15.15
N ARG A 89 8.04 -13.03 15.25
CA ARG A 89 8.69 -13.73 16.36
C ARG A 89 10.20 -13.50 16.37
N LEU A 90 10.87 -13.54 15.22
CA LEU A 90 12.29 -13.26 15.11
C LEU A 90 12.62 -11.84 15.58
N VAL A 91 11.86 -10.85 15.11
CA VAL A 91 12.02 -9.46 15.52
C VAL A 91 11.75 -9.30 17.02
N GLY A 92 10.68 -9.92 17.53
CA GLY A 92 10.41 -9.95 18.97
C GLY A 92 11.59 -10.49 19.78
N ALA A 93 12.15 -11.63 19.39
CA ALA A 93 13.29 -12.25 20.06
C ALA A 93 14.56 -11.38 20.02
N LEU A 94 14.83 -10.70 18.90
CA LEU A 94 15.97 -9.79 18.77
C LEU A 94 15.83 -8.51 19.59
N LEU A 95 14.60 -8.11 19.94
CA LEU A 95 14.33 -6.89 20.70
C LEU A 95 14.22 -7.11 22.21
N VAL A 96 14.17 -8.35 22.68
CA VAL A 96 14.25 -8.65 24.13
C VAL A 96 15.60 -8.17 24.65
N GLU A 97 15.56 -7.30 25.65
CA GLU A 97 16.74 -6.79 26.34
C GLU A 97 17.40 -7.92 27.15
N GLU A 98 18.71 -8.08 26.96
CA GLU A 98 19.51 -8.91 27.85
C GLU A 98 19.91 -8.03 29.03
N ASP A 99 19.14 -8.05 30.11
CA ASP A 99 19.30 -7.25 31.34
C ASP A 99 20.63 -7.51 32.10
N LYS A 100 21.56 -8.29 31.55
CA LYS A 100 22.82 -8.60 32.19
C LYS A 100 23.90 -7.63 31.71
N THR A 101 24.18 -6.60 32.50
CA THR A 101 25.41 -5.83 32.37
C THR A 101 26.59 -6.80 32.51
N GLN A 102 27.24 -7.09 31.39
CA GLN A 102 28.43 -7.94 31.40
C GLN A 102 29.60 -7.16 32.01
N PRO A 103 30.53 -7.84 32.71
CA PRO A 103 31.69 -7.18 33.28
C PRO A 103 32.52 -6.51 32.17
N ALA A 104 33.06 -5.32 32.45
CA ALA A 104 33.92 -4.62 31.51
C ALA A 104 35.19 -5.43 31.23
N PRO A 105 35.64 -5.55 29.97
CA PRO A 105 36.85 -6.26 29.63
C PRO A 105 38.07 -5.60 30.28
N GLU A 106 38.98 -6.42 30.81
CA GLU A 106 40.17 -5.92 31.50
C GLU A 106 41.38 -5.79 30.57
N ARG A 107 41.48 -6.69 29.58
CA ARG A 107 42.62 -6.89 28.68
C ARG A 107 42.16 -6.91 27.23
N GLU A 108 42.97 -6.34 26.34
CA GLU A 108 42.73 -6.35 24.89
C GLU A 108 42.67 -7.76 24.28
N THR A 109 43.31 -8.74 24.91
CA THR A 109 43.32 -10.13 24.46
C THR A 109 42.09 -10.93 24.88
N ASP A 110 41.21 -10.37 25.72
CA ASP A 110 40.02 -11.06 26.23
C ASP A 110 38.84 -10.90 25.25
N VAL A 111 38.98 -11.58 24.12
CA VAL A 111 38.06 -11.53 22.98
C VAL A 111 36.63 -11.87 23.41
N GLU A 112 36.45 -12.88 24.27
CA GLU A 112 35.14 -13.31 24.76
C GLU A 112 34.49 -12.26 25.67
N ALA A 113 35.24 -11.69 26.61
CA ALA A 113 34.72 -10.61 27.46
C ALA A 113 34.32 -9.38 26.63
N ILE A 114 35.10 -9.01 25.61
CA ILE A 114 34.76 -7.88 24.72
C ILE A 114 33.49 -8.21 23.91
N GLN A 115 33.36 -9.42 23.37
CA GLN A 115 32.15 -9.86 22.65
C GLN A 115 30.89 -9.80 23.51
N LEU A 116 30.97 -10.32 24.74
CA LEU A 116 29.87 -10.30 25.70
C LEU A 116 29.54 -8.85 26.10
N TYR A 117 30.55 -8.02 26.29
CA TYR A 117 30.38 -6.62 26.67
C TYR A 117 29.71 -5.78 25.58
N VAL A 118 30.08 -5.96 24.30
CA VAL A 118 29.40 -5.33 23.16
C VAL A 118 28.01 -5.95 22.93
N GLY A 119 27.94 -7.27 23.05
CA GLY A 119 26.77 -8.11 22.80
C GLY A 119 26.89 -8.83 21.46
N VAL A 120 26.97 -10.16 21.51
CA VAL A 120 27.13 -11.05 20.34
C VAL A 120 26.09 -10.76 19.25
N ARG A 121 24.84 -10.50 19.66
CA ARG A 121 23.75 -10.15 18.74
C ARG A 121 24.03 -8.87 17.94
N TYR A 122 24.56 -7.84 18.58
CA TYR A 122 24.87 -6.56 17.93
C TYR A 122 26.06 -6.68 17.00
N LEU A 123 27.05 -7.51 17.35
CA LEU A 123 28.15 -7.84 16.45
C LEU A 123 27.63 -8.50 15.16
N LEU A 124 26.65 -9.41 15.24
CA LEU A 124 26.10 -10.05 14.05
C LEU A 124 25.13 -9.15 13.26
N LEU A 125 24.35 -8.31 13.95
CA LEU A 125 23.39 -7.40 13.30
C LEU A 125 24.05 -6.20 12.61
N ALA A 126 25.10 -5.64 13.20
CA ALA A 126 25.81 -4.46 12.71
C ALA A 126 26.15 -4.52 11.19
N PRO A 127 26.83 -5.57 10.68
CA PRO A 127 27.20 -5.64 9.27
C PRO A 127 26.00 -5.76 8.33
N LEU A 128 24.85 -6.29 8.78
CA LEU A 128 23.62 -6.35 7.97
C LEU A 128 23.05 -4.96 7.65
N TYR A 129 23.48 -3.95 8.39
CA TYR A 129 23.09 -2.55 8.23
C TYR A 129 24.28 -1.65 7.86
N GLY A 130 25.39 -2.24 7.39
CA GLY A 130 26.55 -1.48 6.91
C GLY A 130 27.45 -0.91 8.01
N TYR A 131 27.30 -1.35 9.27
CA TYR A 131 28.21 -0.97 10.34
C TYR A 131 29.34 -1.99 10.47
N SER A 132 30.58 -1.51 10.35
CA SER A 132 31.78 -2.27 10.73
C SER A 132 32.37 -1.68 12.01
N LEU A 133 32.44 -2.47 13.08
CA LEU A 133 32.98 -2.01 14.36
C LEU A 133 34.51 -1.98 14.32
N VAL A 134 35.10 -0.90 14.85
CA VAL A 134 36.55 -0.63 14.78
C VAL A 134 37.20 -0.70 16.16
N GLU A 135 36.71 0.08 17.12
CA GLU A 135 37.33 0.22 18.44
C GLU A 135 36.28 0.44 19.53
N LEU A 136 36.49 -0.14 20.71
CA LEU A 136 35.73 0.13 21.93
C LEU A 136 36.61 0.91 22.90
N GLU A 137 36.15 2.05 23.40
CA GLU A 137 36.83 2.85 24.43
C GLU A 137 36.09 2.80 25.77
N LEU A 138 36.84 2.49 26.84
CA LEU A 138 36.36 2.46 28.22
C LEU A 138 37.20 3.40 29.09
N GLY A 139 36.60 4.44 29.65
CA GLY A 139 37.34 5.40 30.50
C GLY A 139 36.62 6.70 30.79
N GLY A 140 35.53 7.00 30.06
CA GLY A 140 34.59 8.08 30.33
C GLY A 140 33.43 7.65 31.25
N GLU A 141 32.41 8.49 31.33
CA GLU A 141 31.14 8.19 32.03
C GLU A 141 30.41 7.02 31.35
N ASP A 142 30.44 6.99 30.02
CA ASP A 142 29.81 5.96 29.18
C ASP A 142 30.80 5.27 28.22
N PRO A 143 30.60 3.98 27.90
CA PRO A 143 31.38 3.26 26.90
C PRO A 143 31.15 3.82 25.49
N MET A 144 32.23 4.09 24.75
CA MET A 144 32.17 4.60 23.38
C MET A 144 32.63 3.54 22.39
N VAL A 145 32.01 3.51 21.21
CA VAL A 145 32.37 2.62 20.10
C VAL A 145 32.58 3.44 18.83
N THR A 146 33.70 3.18 18.17
CA THR A 146 34.00 3.71 16.85
C THR A 146 33.59 2.69 15.80
N VAL A 147 32.79 3.13 14.82
CA VAL A 147 32.28 2.31 13.73
C VAL A 147 32.54 2.99 12.39
N LEU A 148 32.68 2.19 11.34
CA LEU A 148 32.58 2.63 9.96
C LEU A 148 31.16 2.34 9.47
N HIS A 149 30.44 3.38 9.07
CA HIS A 149 29.13 3.25 8.44
C HIS A 149 29.21 3.82 7.03
N ASP A 150 29.05 2.98 6.01
CA ASP A 150 29.23 3.34 4.60
C ASP A 150 30.59 4.01 4.29
N GLY A 151 31.63 3.58 5.01
CA GLY A 151 33.00 4.10 4.87
C GLY A 151 33.27 5.42 5.61
N VAL A 152 32.28 5.96 6.34
CA VAL A 152 32.45 7.12 7.21
C VAL A 152 32.68 6.65 8.64
N GLU A 153 33.75 7.14 9.26
CA GLU A 153 34.07 6.85 10.66
C GLU A 153 33.20 7.71 11.59
N GLU A 154 32.50 7.06 12.52
CA GLU A 154 31.60 7.66 13.50
C GLU A 154 31.92 7.07 14.88
N THR A 155 32.05 7.93 15.90
CA THR A 155 32.19 7.51 17.30
C THR A 155 30.91 7.85 18.04
N LEU A 156 30.32 6.87 18.71
CA LEU A 156 29.06 7.02 19.45
C LEU A 156 29.07 6.19 20.73
N GLU A 157 28.15 6.50 21.65
CA GLU A 157 27.94 5.67 22.83
C GLU A 157 27.51 4.25 22.42
N LEU A 158 28.00 3.24 23.14
CA LEU A 158 27.67 1.84 22.86
C LEU A 158 26.16 1.59 22.91
N ASP A 159 25.47 2.19 23.88
CA ASP A 159 24.01 2.06 23.99
C ASP A 159 23.27 2.82 22.88
N ALA A 160 23.81 3.94 22.38
CA ALA A 160 23.29 4.59 21.19
C ALA A 160 23.40 3.69 19.96
N LEU A 161 24.50 2.95 19.79
CA LEU A 161 24.67 1.99 18.69
C LEU A 161 23.62 0.88 18.79
N ARG A 162 23.47 0.30 19.98
CA ARG A 162 22.47 -0.74 20.25
C ARG A 162 21.06 -0.26 19.95
N ASN A 163 20.72 0.95 20.39
CA ASN A 163 19.42 1.58 20.10
C ASN A 163 19.21 1.75 18.59
N ARG A 164 20.23 2.24 17.86
CA ARG A 164 20.18 2.41 16.40
C ARG A 164 19.95 1.08 15.67
N ILE A 165 20.68 0.03 16.05
CA ILE A 165 20.48 -1.31 15.50
C ILE A 165 19.08 -1.84 15.83
N ARG A 166 18.58 -1.66 17.06
CA ARG A 166 17.21 -2.06 17.43
C ARG A 166 16.14 -1.33 16.61
N MET A 167 16.33 -0.04 16.33
CA MET A 167 15.44 0.70 15.43
C MET A 167 15.45 0.08 14.02
N HIS A 168 16.62 -0.21 13.46
CA HIS A 168 16.71 -0.87 12.15
C HIS A 168 15.99 -2.23 12.10
N VAL A 169 16.05 -3.01 13.18
CA VAL A 169 15.34 -4.30 13.30
C VAL A 169 13.82 -4.10 13.37
N ARG A 170 13.34 -3.07 14.09
CA ARG A 170 11.91 -2.71 14.13
C ARG A 170 11.41 -2.27 12.75
N ASP A 171 12.16 -1.38 12.10
CA ASP A 171 11.86 -0.87 10.77
C ASP A 171 11.76 -1.99 9.74
N GLU A 172 12.49 -3.09 9.91
CA GLU A 172 12.42 -4.23 8.99
C GLU A 172 11.05 -4.93 9.02
N LEU A 173 10.45 -5.07 10.20
CA LEU A 173 9.11 -5.62 10.33
C LEU A 173 8.07 -4.68 9.74
N GLU A 174 8.22 -3.38 9.98
CA GLU A 174 7.34 -2.36 9.41
C GLU A 174 7.47 -2.31 7.88
N ARG A 175 8.69 -2.40 7.34
CA ARG A 175 8.96 -2.48 5.90
C ARG A 175 8.29 -3.68 5.25
N VAL A 176 8.28 -4.85 5.89
CA VAL A 176 7.55 -6.00 5.36
C VAL A 176 6.04 -5.84 5.52
N ALA A 177 5.56 -5.38 6.68
CA ALA A 177 4.13 -5.14 6.91
C ALA A 177 3.56 -4.08 5.95
N THR A 178 4.37 -3.10 5.54
CA THR A 178 4.04 -2.09 4.53
C THR A 178 4.36 -2.55 3.12
N GLY A 179 5.33 -3.43 2.93
CA GLY A 179 5.62 -4.14 1.68
C GLY A 179 4.45 -5.03 1.26
N THR A 180 3.70 -5.60 2.20
CA THR A 180 2.42 -6.28 1.93
C THR A 180 1.26 -5.30 1.69
N ARG A 181 1.39 -3.99 1.95
CA ARG A 181 0.38 -2.98 1.54
C ARG A 181 0.39 -2.71 0.03
N SER A 182 1.33 -3.27 -0.72
CA SER A 182 1.29 -3.24 -2.20
C SER A 182 0.49 -4.39 -2.81
N ALA A 183 0.07 -5.39 -2.01
CA ALA A 183 -0.86 -6.41 -2.50
C ALA A 183 -2.29 -5.82 -2.50
N ILE A 184 -2.84 -5.63 -3.70
CA ILE A 184 -4.22 -5.21 -3.87
C ILE A 184 -5.13 -6.36 -3.40
N ASP A 185 -5.67 -6.20 -2.20
CA ASP A 185 -6.59 -7.16 -1.62
C ASP A 185 -8.03 -6.89 -2.06
N LEU A 186 -8.49 -7.63 -3.07
CA LEU A 186 -9.84 -7.49 -3.62
C LEU A 186 -10.95 -7.82 -2.61
N SER A 187 -10.65 -8.53 -1.52
CA SER A 187 -11.66 -8.83 -0.48
C SER A 187 -12.14 -7.56 0.24
N LYS A 188 -11.28 -6.51 0.29
CA LYS A 188 -11.60 -5.22 0.93
C LYS A 188 -12.68 -4.43 0.21
N VAL A 189 -13.01 -4.75 -1.05
CA VAL A 189 -14.05 -4.04 -1.81
C VAL A 189 -15.42 -4.16 -1.13
N ALA A 190 -15.75 -5.34 -0.60
CA ALA A 190 -17.02 -5.57 0.08
C ALA A 190 -17.12 -4.77 1.40
N GLU A 191 -16.02 -4.70 2.15
CA GLU A 191 -15.93 -3.92 3.38
C GLU A 191 -16.01 -2.41 3.09
N ALA A 192 -15.27 -1.94 2.08
CA ALA A 192 -15.33 -0.55 1.63
C ALA A 192 -16.73 -0.14 1.16
N GLU A 193 -17.46 -1.03 0.49
CA GLU A 193 -18.86 -0.80 0.09
C GLU A 193 -19.77 -0.65 1.32
N ALA A 194 -19.59 -1.50 2.34
CA ALA A 194 -20.35 -1.40 3.59
C ALA A 194 -20.11 -0.06 4.31
N PHE A 195 -18.86 0.44 4.32
CA PHE A 195 -18.54 1.76 4.86
C PHE A 195 -19.10 2.90 4.01
N ALA A 196 -19.04 2.79 2.68
CA ALA A 196 -19.61 3.76 1.76
C ALA A 196 -21.13 3.90 1.94
N LEU A 197 -21.86 2.80 2.14
CA LEU A 197 -23.30 2.80 2.43
C LEU A 197 -23.63 3.55 3.74
N LYS A 198 -22.72 3.49 4.72
CA LYS A 198 -22.83 4.24 5.99
C LYS A 198 -22.28 5.68 5.89
N LYS A 199 -21.81 6.11 4.72
CA LYS A 199 -21.14 7.40 4.47
C LYS A 199 -19.88 7.59 5.32
N GLU A 200 -19.21 6.51 5.71
CA GLU A 200 -17.96 6.52 6.47
C GLU A 200 -16.76 6.66 5.53
N TRP A 201 -16.69 7.78 4.79
CA TRP A 201 -15.71 8.01 3.72
C TRP A 201 -14.25 7.90 4.15
N PRO A 202 -13.82 8.38 5.34
CA PRO A 202 -12.44 8.21 5.78
C PRO A 202 -12.00 6.74 5.90
N LYS A 203 -12.93 5.83 6.23
CA LYS A 203 -12.62 4.40 6.31
C LYS A 203 -12.48 3.76 4.93
N VAL A 204 -13.23 4.24 3.95
CA VAL A 204 -13.07 3.83 2.53
C VAL A 204 -11.66 4.20 2.04
N ILE A 205 -11.19 5.42 2.34
CA ILE A 205 -9.83 5.88 2.02
C ILE A 205 -8.79 5.01 2.74
N ALA A 206 -8.99 4.69 4.02
CA ALA A 206 -8.05 3.85 4.77
C ALA A 206 -7.89 2.45 4.17
N LEU A 207 -8.96 1.89 3.57
CA LEU A 207 -8.92 0.56 2.96
C LEU A 207 -8.35 0.56 1.54
N LEU A 208 -8.71 1.56 0.72
CA LEU A 208 -8.47 1.56 -0.72
C LEU A 208 -7.48 2.63 -1.19
N GLY A 209 -7.09 3.59 -0.34
CA GLY A 209 -6.31 4.77 -0.72
C GLY A 209 -4.93 4.46 -1.31
N THR A 210 -4.37 3.29 -1.04
CA THR A 210 -3.09 2.83 -1.60
C THR A 210 -3.21 2.19 -2.99
N TRP A 211 -4.43 1.98 -3.49
CA TRP A 211 -4.68 1.26 -4.74
C TRP A 211 -4.27 1.97 -6.04
N PRO A 212 -4.45 3.30 -6.20
CA PRO A 212 -4.32 3.94 -7.51
C PRO A 212 -2.94 3.78 -8.16
N ALA A 213 -1.87 4.07 -7.41
CA ALA A 213 -0.50 4.01 -7.93
C ALA A 213 -0.07 2.61 -8.40
N PRO A 214 -0.17 1.54 -7.58
CA PRO A 214 0.22 0.19 -8.02
C PRO A 214 -0.67 -0.34 -9.14
N LEU A 215 -1.98 -0.04 -9.15
CA LEU A 215 -2.88 -0.45 -10.23
C LEU A 215 -2.55 0.25 -11.56
N ALA A 216 -2.25 1.55 -11.53
CA ALA A 216 -1.85 2.27 -12.74
C ALA A 216 -0.58 1.69 -13.37
N ILE A 217 0.37 1.21 -12.56
CA ILE A 217 1.58 0.53 -13.02
C ILE A 217 1.25 -0.88 -13.53
N PHE A 218 0.50 -1.66 -12.75
CA PHE A 218 0.15 -3.05 -13.07
C PHE A 218 -0.63 -3.17 -14.38
N LEU A 219 -1.54 -2.24 -14.65
CA LEU A 219 -2.31 -2.23 -15.90
C LEU A 219 -1.42 -2.12 -17.15
N ARG A 220 -0.22 -1.55 -17.04
CA ARG A 220 0.72 -1.41 -18.16
C ARG A 220 1.53 -2.68 -18.43
N THR A 221 1.44 -3.71 -17.57
CA THR A 221 2.15 -4.97 -17.75
C THR A 221 1.31 -5.98 -18.54
N PRO A 222 1.93 -6.98 -19.21
CA PRO A 222 1.22 -8.06 -19.88
C PRO A 222 0.25 -8.81 -18.95
N GLU A 223 0.63 -9.00 -17.69
CA GLU A 223 -0.18 -9.70 -16.68
C GLU A 223 -1.44 -8.89 -16.32
N GLY A 224 -1.34 -7.57 -16.19
CA GLY A 224 -2.50 -6.70 -15.99
C GLY A 224 -3.46 -6.72 -17.19
N GLN A 225 -2.94 -6.83 -18.40
CA GLN A 225 -3.74 -6.98 -19.63
C GLN A 225 -4.40 -8.37 -19.77
N LEU A 226 -3.97 -9.36 -18.99
CA LEU A 226 -4.54 -10.71 -18.96
C LEU A 226 -5.46 -10.97 -17.76
N LEU A 227 -5.72 -9.96 -16.92
CA LEU A 227 -6.64 -10.07 -15.79
C LEU A 227 -8.02 -10.61 -16.20
N ALA A 228 -8.54 -11.53 -15.39
CA ALA A 228 -9.89 -12.06 -15.55
C ALA A 228 -10.96 -10.94 -15.46
N PRO A 229 -12.05 -11.02 -16.24
CA PRO A 229 -13.11 -10.00 -16.23
C PRO A 229 -13.69 -9.71 -14.85
N GLU A 230 -13.83 -10.74 -14.00
CA GLU A 230 -14.36 -10.62 -12.64
C GLU A 230 -13.43 -9.81 -11.74
N ALA A 231 -12.12 -10.03 -11.84
CA ALA A 231 -11.12 -9.27 -11.09
C ALA A 231 -11.09 -7.80 -11.55
N ARG A 232 -11.20 -7.55 -12.87
CA ARG A 232 -11.33 -6.19 -13.41
C ARG A 232 -12.57 -5.47 -12.89
N ALA A 233 -13.71 -6.15 -12.85
CA ALA A 233 -14.95 -5.58 -12.35
C ALA A 233 -14.84 -5.21 -10.86
N LEU A 234 -14.21 -6.06 -10.03
CA LEU A 234 -13.95 -5.76 -8.62
C LEU A 234 -13.00 -4.58 -8.44
N ILE A 235 -11.92 -4.52 -9.23
CA ILE A 235 -10.97 -3.39 -9.20
C ILE A 235 -11.68 -2.08 -9.59
N ALA A 236 -12.45 -2.10 -10.68
CA ALA A 236 -13.24 -0.96 -11.14
C ALA A 236 -14.25 -0.51 -10.08
N LYS A 237 -14.93 -1.44 -9.41
CA LYS A 237 -15.84 -1.15 -8.30
C LYS A 237 -15.11 -0.51 -7.12
N GLY A 238 -13.97 -1.06 -6.70
CA GLY A 238 -13.14 -0.51 -5.63
C GLY A 238 -12.67 0.91 -5.93
N LEU A 239 -12.13 1.15 -7.13
CA LEU A 239 -11.73 2.49 -7.56
C LEU A 239 -12.93 3.45 -7.65
N GLY A 240 -14.11 2.96 -8.05
CA GLY A 240 -15.34 3.76 -8.03
C GLY A 240 -15.76 4.19 -6.63
N LEU A 241 -15.62 3.32 -5.62
CA LEU A 241 -15.89 3.64 -4.22
C LEU A 241 -14.86 4.64 -3.66
N LEU A 242 -13.58 4.43 -3.97
CA LEU A 242 -12.49 5.32 -3.57
C LEU A 242 -12.67 6.71 -4.17
N GLY A 243 -12.97 6.81 -5.47
CA GLY A 243 -13.19 8.10 -6.13
C GLY A 243 -14.39 8.84 -5.53
N SER A 244 -15.49 8.14 -5.23
CA SER A 244 -16.63 8.74 -4.52
C SER A 244 -16.26 9.23 -3.12
N ALA A 245 -15.43 8.49 -2.38
CA ALA A 245 -14.94 8.94 -1.06
C ALA A 245 -14.10 10.21 -1.17
N CYS A 246 -13.17 10.29 -2.15
CA CYS A 246 -12.40 11.51 -2.42
C CYS A 246 -13.32 12.70 -2.75
N VAL A 247 -14.36 12.51 -3.57
CA VAL A 247 -15.35 13.57 -3.86
C VAL A 247 -16.00 14.09 -2.58
N HIS A 248 -16.46 13.19 -1.70
CA HIS A 248 -17.13 13.57 -0.45
C HIS A 248 -16.21 14.24 0.58
N LEU A 249 -14.89 14.01 0.47
CA LEU A 249 -13.88 14.64 1.32
C LEU A 249 -13.32 15.95 0.71
N GLY A 250 -13.77 16.34 -0.49
CA GLY A 250 -13.34 17.55 -1.18
C GLY A 250 -12.07 17.39 -2.03
N GLU A 251 -11.54 16.17 -2.15
CA GLU A 251 -10.33 15.85 -2.92
C GLU A 251 -10.68 15.57 -4.40
N ILE A 252 -11.25 16.56 -5.09
CA ILE A 252 -11.84 16.33 -6.41
C ILE A 252 -10.80 15.97 -7.48
N GLU A 253 -9.60 16.54 -7.43
CA GLU A 253 -8.52 16.23 -8.37
C GLU A 253 -8.04 14.78 -8.24
N GLN A 254 -7.92 14.30 -7.00
CA GLN A 254 -7.58 12.91 -6.74
C GLN A 254 -8.70 11.97 -7.18
N ALA A 255 -9.96 12.33 -6.93
CA ALA A 255 -11.11 11.57 -7.40
C ALA A 255 -11.11 11.39 -8.92
N GLU A 256 -10.79 12.45 -9.67
CA GLU A 256 -10.71 12.41 -11.13
C GLU A 256 -9.68 11.39 -11.62
N GLU A 257 -8.48 11.39 -11.04
CA GLU A 257 -7.44 10.42 -11.40
C GLU A 257 -7.84 8.98 -11.05
N VAL A 258 -8.43 8.79 -9.86
CA VAL A 258 -8.94 7.48 -9.43
C VAL A 258 -10.01 6.95 -10.38
N PHE A 259 -10.96 7.79 -10.80
CA PHE A 259 -11.99 7.38 -11.76
C PHE A 259 -11.41 7.05 -13.13
N ARG A 260 -10.42 7.80 -13.61
CA ARG A 260 -9.75 7.50 -14.89
C ARG A 260 -9.07 6.14 -14.88
N ILE A 261 -8.37 5.79 -13.80
CA ILE A 261 -7.77 4.46 -13.65
C ILE A 261 -8.89 3.40 -13.62
N GLY A 262 -9.96 3.64 -12.84
CA GLY A 262 -11.10 2.72 -12.77
C GLY A 262 -11.74 2.45 -14.13
N ILE A 263 -11.89 3.47 -14.96
CA ILE A 263 -12.44 3.36 -16.32
C ILE A 263 -11.55 2.47 -17.19
N GLN A 264 -10.22 2.59 -17.09
CA GLN A 264 -9.31 1.76 -17.86
C GLN A 264 -9.42 0.27 -17.48
N TYR A 265 -9.69 -0.03 -16.20
CA TYR A 265 -9.98 -1.40 -15.74
C TYR A 265 -11.36 -1.90 -16.16
N ALA A 266 -12.37 -1.04 -16.10
CA ALA A 266 -13.74 -1.40 -16.47
C ALA A 266 -13.89 -1.66 -17.98
N GLN A 267 -13.06 -1.02 -18.80
CA GLN A 267 -13.09 -1.07 -20.27
C GLN A 267 -14.45 -0.61 -20.83
N GLU A 268 -15.37 -1.54 -21.05
CA GLU A 268 -16.68 -1.29 -21.65
C GLU A 268 -17.82 -1.91 -20.84
N GLY A 269 -19.04 -1.45 -21.08
CA GLY A 269 -20.26 -1.97 -20.44
C GLY A 269 -20.68 -1.19 -19.19
N ILE A 270 -21.61 -1.78 -18.44
CA ILE A 270 -22.36 -1.09 -17.37
C ILE A 270 -21.44 -0.58 -16.25
N ALA A 271 -20.40 -1.34 -15.90
CA ALA A 271 -19.43 -0.91 -14.89
C ALA A 271 -18.66 0.35 -15.32
N ALA A 272 -18.26 0.42 -16.60
CA ALA A 272 -17.62 1.62 -17.16
C ALA A 272 -18.61 2.78 -17.20
N ALA A 273 -19.88 2.52 -17.55
CA ALA A 273 -20.93 3.53 -17.58
C ALA A 273 -21.11 4.24 -16.23
N GLU A 274 -21.14 3.48 -15.13
CA GLU A 274 -21.26 4.01 -13.78
C GLU A 274 -20.05 4.88 -13.38
N LEU A 275 -18.83 4.47 -13.73
CA LEU A 275 -17.63 5.27 -13.46
C LEU A 275 -17.60 6.57 -14.28
N PHE A 276 -18.00 6.52 -15.55
CA PHE A 276 -18.13 7.72 -16.38
C PHE A 276 -19.20 8.68 -15.83
N ARG A 277 -20.31 8.15 -15.30
CA ARG A 277 -21.36 8.96 -14.64
C ARG A 277 -20.80 9.67 -13.42
N ARG A 278 -20.13 8.95 -12.51
CA ARG A 278 -19.52 9.51 -11.29
C ARG A 278 -18.45 10.55 -11.61
N LEU A 279 -17.61 10.31 -12.62
CA LEU A 279 -16.62 11.28 -13.08
C LEU A 279 -17.29 12.57 -13.60
N GLY A 280 -18.34 12.43 -14.42
CA GLY A 280 -19.10 13.58 -14.92
C GLY A 280 -19.77 14.38 -13.81
N GLU A 281 -20.31 13.71 -12.80
CA GLU A 281 -20.88 14.32 -11.60
C GLU A 281 -19.80 15.08 -10.78
N ALA A 282 -18.64 14.47 -10.56
CA ALA A 282 -17.52 15.11 -9.87
C ALA A 282 -17.04 16.38 -10.59
N LEU A 283 -16.96 16.35 -11.92
CA LEU A 283 -16.61 17.51 -12.74
C LEU A 283 -17.67 18.63 -12.65
N LEU A 284 -18.95 18.28 -12.55
CA LEU A 284 -20.02 19.26 -12.34
C LEU A 284 -19.97 19.93 -10.96
N LEU A 285 -19.61 19.15 -9.93
CA LEU A 285 -19.38 19.66 -8.58
C LEU A 285 -18.19 20.62 -8.53
N ASN A 286 -17.15 20.35 -9.32
CA ASN A 286 -15.96 21.22 -9.46
C ASN A 286 -16.13 22.34 -10.49
N GLU A 287 -17.35 22.75 -10.79
CA GLU A 287 -17.66 23.86 -11.72
C GLU A 287 -17.03 23.73 -13.12
N ARG A 288 -16.77 22.50 -13.59
CA ARG A 288 -16.22 22.18 -14.93
C ARG A 288 -17.26 21.52 -15.84
N PRO A 289 -18.40 22.19 -16.15
CA PRO A 289 -19.50 21.58 -16.90
C PRO A 289 -19.15 21.26 -18.36
N GLY A 290 -18.13 21.91 -18.95
CA GLY A 290 -17.68 21.60 -20.31
C GLY A 290 -17.02 20.23 -20.40
N GLU A 291 -16.23 19.87 -19.39
CA GLU A 291 -15.50 18.61 -19.34
C GLU A 291 -16.39 17.44 -18.92
N ALA A 292 -17.42 17.70 -18.11
CA ALA A 292 -18.41 16.70 -17.70
C ALA A 292 -19.21 16.10 -18.88
N ILE A 293 -19.41 16.84 -19.98
CA ILE A 293 -20.22 16.40 -21.13
C ILE A 293 -19.65 15.12 -21.76
N GLY A 294 -18.33 15.03 -21.91
CA GLY A 294 -17.66 13.88 -22.53
C GLY A 294 -17.92 12.58 -21.78
N PRO A 295 -17.54 12.49 -20.49
CA PRO A 295 -17.84 11.36 -19.62
C PRO A 295 -19.34 11.01 -19.58
N LEU A 296 -20.24 11.98 -19.40
CA LEU A 296 -21.68 11.70 -19.32
C LEU A 296 -22.25 11.11 -20.62
N ARG A 297 -21.78 11.56 -21.79
CA ARG A 297 -22.15 10.95 -23.07
C ARG A 297 -21.61 9.51 -23.19
N ARG A 298 -20.40 9.25 -22.71
CA ARG A 298 -19.83 7.89 -22.67
C ARG A 298 -20.61 6.98 -21.72
N ALA A 299 -21.08 7.50 -20.59
CA ALA A 299 -21.94 6.74 -19.68
C ALA A 299 -23.22 6.25 -20.36
N ILE A 300 -23.90 7.10 -21.15
CA ILE A 300 -25.07 6.68 -21.93
C ILE A 300 -24.69 5.64 -22.99
N ALA A 301 -23.61 5.87 -23.72
CA ALA A 301 -23.15 4.95 -24.78
C ALA A 301 -22.82 3.54 -24.25
N PHE A 302 -22.39 3.44 -22.99
CA PHE A 302 -22.09 2.17 -22.33
C PHE A 302 -23.29 1.55 -21.57
N GLY A 303 -24.50 2.08 -21.76
CA GLY A 303 -25.72 1.52 -21.18
C GLY A 303 -26.03 2.00 -19.76
N GLY A 304 -25.48 3.16 -19.35
CA GLY A 304 -25.85 3.79 -18.09
C GLY A 304 -27.33 4.18 -18.04
N PRO A 305 -27.99 4.12 -16.87
CA PRO A 305 -29.41 4.37 -16.75
C PRO A 305 -29.75 5.82 -17.14
N PRO A 306 -30.62 6.05 -18.14
CA PRO A 306 -30.95 7.40 -18.61
C PRO A 306 -31.48 8.31 -17.50
N LYS A 307 -32.21 7.76 -16.53
CA LYS A 307 -32.74 8.47 -15.36
C LYS A 307 -31.65 9.14 -14.51
N GLU A 308 -30.45 8.57 -14.45
CA GLU A 308 -29.36 9.10 -13.61
C GLU A 308 -28.40 9.96 -14.42
N VAL A 309 -28.19 9.65 -15.70
CA VAL A 309 -27.18 10.34 -16.53
C VAL A 309 -27.75 11.57 -17.24
N LEU A 310 -28.97 11.50 -17.77
CA LEU A 310 -29.56 12.61 -18.56
C LEU A 310 -29.77 13.89 -17.76
N PRO A 311 -30.19 13.88 -16.48
CA PRO A 311 -30.27 15.10 -15.68
C PRO A 311 -28.92 15.80 -15.53
N LEU A 312 -27.85 15.05 -15.29
CA LEU A 312 -26.49 15.59 -15.19
C LEU A 312 -26.00 16.16 -16.53
N LEU A 313 -26.30 15.49 -17.63
CA LEU A 313 -25.94 15.94 -18.97
C LEU A 313 -26.71 17.22 -19.35
N ALA A 314 -28.00 17.28 -19.02
CA ALA A 314 -28.83 18.46 -19.20
C ALA A 314 -28.26 19.66 -18.43
N ARG A 315 -27.95 19.48 -17.14
CA ARG A 315 -27.30 20.50 -16.29
C ARG A 315 -26.00 21.02 -16.91
N SER A 316 -25.18 20.10 -17.42
CA SER A 316 -23.92 20.44 -18.11
C SER A 316 -24.18 21.33 -19.33
N PHE A 317 -25.18 20.99 -20.16
CA PHE A 317 -25.54 21.80 -21.33
C PHE A 317 -26.15 23.16 -20.97
N VAL A 318 -27.00 23.23 -19.94
CA VAL A 318 -27.56 24.51 -19.46
C VAL A 318 -26.44 25.45 -19.02
N ARG A 319 -25.50 24.97 -18.20
CA ARG A 319 -24.34 25.77 -17.75
C ARG A 319 -23.40 26.19 -18.89
N ARG A 320 -23.44 25.48 -20.03
CA ARG A 320 -22.68 25.82 -21.25
C ARG A 320 -23.52 26.56 -22.29
N GLU A 321 -24.72 27.01 -21.92
CA GLU A 321 -25.66 27.74 -22.78
C GLU A 321 -26.04 26.99 -24.08
N ARG A 322 -25.97 25.65 -24.07
CA ARG A 322 -26.37 24.79 -25.19
C ARG A 322 -27.83 24.36 -25.02
N PHE A 323 -28.75 25.30 -25.07
CA PHE A 323 -30.15 25.11 -24.65
C PHE A 323 -30.93 24.08 -25.48
N VAL A 324 -30.65 23.92 -26.78
CA VAL A 324 -31.33 22.90 -27.61
C VAL A 324 -30.93 21.48 -27.18
N ALA A 325 -29.64 21.26 -26.93
CA ALA A 325 -29.14 19.97 -26.45
C ALA A 325 -29.62 19.69 -25.03
N ALA A 326 -29.64 20.72 -24.17
CA ALA A 326 -30.22 20.62 -22.84
C ALA A 326 -31.70 20.20 -22.90
N TYR A 327 -32.50 20.84 -23.77
CA TYR A 327 -33.91 20.53 -23.92
C TYR A 327 -34.15 19.07 -24.33
N ALA A 328 -33.38 18.57 -25.30
CA ALA A 328 -33.46 17.17 -25.73
C ALA A 328 -33.18 16.21 -24.56
N CYS A 329 -32.09 16.44 -23.81
CA CYS A 329 -31.77 15.61 -22.63
C CYS A 329 -32.84 15.68 -21.54
N LEU A 330 -33.46 16.85 -21.31
CA LEU A 330 -34.52 17.00 -20.31
C LEU A 330 -35.78 16.25 -20.72
N ARG A 331 -36.17 16.32 -22.00
CA ARG A 331 -37.32 15.55 -22.52
C ARG A 331 -37.07 14.06 -22.40
N ASP A 332 -35.91 13.59 -22.86
CA ASP A 332 -35.57 12.17 -22.82
C ASP A 332 -35.45 11.68 -21.35
N ALA A 333 -35.08 12.55 -20.41
CA ALA A 333 -35.10 12.25 -18.96
C ALA A 333 -36.53 12.10 -18.42
N LEU A 334 -37.46 12.97 -18.84
CA LEU A 334 -38.88 12.85 -18.48
C LEU A 334 -39.49 11.55 -19.04
N GLU A 335 -39.20 11.23 -20.30
CA GLU A 335 -39.62 9.97 -20.94
C GLU A 335 -39.02 8.74 -20.25
N ALA A 336 -37.78 8.86 -19.78
CA ALA A 336 -37.15 7.82 -18.96
C ALA A 336 -37.81 7.69 -17.58
N GLY A 337 -38.65 8.63 -17.14
CA GLY A 337 -39.38 8.58 -15.87
C GLY A 337 -38.74 9.36 -14.72
N VAL A 338 -37.92 10.38 -15.02
CA VAL A 338 -37.45 11.35 -14.02
C VAL A 338 -38.59 12.32 -13.68
N PRO A 339 -38.88 12.59 -12.40
CA PRO A 339 -39.91 13.55 -12.01
C PRO A 339 -39.62 14.95 -12.54
N GLU A 340 -40.64 15.63 -13.09
CA GLU A 340 -40.49 17.00 -13.59
C GLU A 340 -40.01 17.98 -12.51
N ALA A 341 -40.41 17.74 -11.25
CA ALA A 341 -39.96 18.52 -10.10
C ALA A 341 -38.43 18.58 -9.96
N ASP A 342 -37.73 17.49 -10.28
CA ASP A 342 -36.27 17.39 -10.17
C ASP A 342 -35.53 18.13 -11.30
N LEU A 343 -36.26 18.45 -12.38
CA LEU A 343 -35.75 19.09 -13.60
C LEU A 343 -36.28 20.53 -13.78
N ALA A 344 -37.14 21.01 -12.86
CA ALA A 344 -37.90 22.23 -13.03
C ALA A 344 -37.03 23.50 -13.16
N ALA A 345 -35.86 23.53 -12.51
CA ALA A 345 -34.95 24.67 -12.60
C ALA A 345 -34.32 24.76 -14.01
N GLU A 346 -33.84 23.64 -14.52
CA GLU A 346 -33.23 23.51 -15.84
C GLU A 346 -34.28 23.71 -16.94
N LEU A 347 -35.47 23.11 -16.81
CA LEU A 347 -36.59 23.30 -17.73
C LEU A 347 -36.98 24.77 -17.85
N ARG A 348 -37.21 25.47 -16.73
CA ARG A 348 -37.53 26.91 -16.76
C ARG A 348 -36.45 27.73 -17.46
N THR A 349 -35.18 27.44 -17.17
CA THR A 349 -34.06 28.16 -17.79
C THR A 349 -34.03 27.94 -19.30
N VAL A 350 -34.21 26.69 -19.75
CA VAL A 350 -34.21 26.33 -21.16
C VAL A 350 -35.42 26.92 -21.89
N GLU A 351 -36.61 26.85 -21.31
CA GLU A 351 -37.84 27.38 -21.89
C GLU A 351 -37.79 28.91 -22.00
N GLN A 352 -37.27 29.60 -20.99
CA GLN A 352 -37.08 31.05 -21.04
C GLN A 352 -36.09 31.46 -22.14
N ARG A 353 -35.01 30.69 -22.33
CA ARG A 353 -33.96 30.99 -23.30
C ARG A 353 -34.33 30.65 -24.74
N LEU A 354 -35.05 29.55 -24.96
CA LEU A 354 -35.53 29.16 -26.29
C LEU A 354 -36.81 29.92 -26.69
N GLY A 355 -37.61 30.33 -25.71
CA GLY A 355 -38.72 31.26 -25.89
C GLY A 355 -39.74 30.84 -26.95
N PRO A 356 -40.26 31.78 -27.76
CA PRO A 356 -41.31 31.52 -28.75
C PRO A 356 -40.96 30.47 -29.81
N ALA A 357 -39.67 30.29 -30.12
CA ALA A 357 -39.22 29.30 -31.09
C ALA A 357 -39.53 27.87 -30.61
N LEU A 358 -39.35 27.60 -29.32
CA LEU A 358 -39.71 26.32 -28.73
C LEU A 358 -41.22 26.10 -28.74
N THR A 359 -42.01 27.13 -28.43
CA THR A 359 -43.49 27.06 -28.48
C THR A 359 -43.99 26.76 -29.89
N ALA A 360 -43.44 27.44 -30.90
CA ALA A 360 -43.79 27.22 -32.31
C ALA A 360 -43.47 25.78 -32.76
N TRP A 361 -42.31 25.26 -32.36
CA TRP A 361 -41.90 23.88 -32.64
C TRP A 361 -42.78 22.85 -31.93
N LYS A 362 -43.08 23.03 -30.63
CA LYS A 362 -44.02 22.17 -29.88
C LYS A 362 -45.41 22.15 -30.55
N ALA A 363 -45.88 23.30 -31.03
CA ALA A 363 -47.15 23.41 -31.74
C ALA A 363 -47.16 22.67 -33.10
N GLN A 364 -46.01 22.54 -33.77
CA GLN A 364 -45.88 21.74 -35.00
C GLN A 364 -45.93 20.23 -34.71
N LEU A 365 -45.33 19.78 -33.60
CA LEU A 365 -45.36 18.38 -33.17
C LEU A 365 -46.75 17.86 -32.77
N LEU A 366 -47.63 18.75 -32.30
CA LEU A 366 -49.00 18.43 -31.90
C LEU A 366 -50.01 18.42 -33.06
N ARG A 367 -49.60 18.79 -34.28
CA ARG A 367 -50.47 18.70 -35.45
C ARG A 367 -50.55 17.23 -35.89
N PRO A 368 -51.75 16.63 -35.94
CA PRO A 368 -51.91 15.33 -36.60
C PRO A 368 -51.51 15.46 -38.07
N ALA A 369 -50.85 14.43 -38.60
CA ALA A 369 -50.37 14.35 -39.98
C ALA A 369 -51.51 14.53 -41.00
#